data_AF-A0A6N4AC53-F1
#
_entry.id   AF-A0A6N4AC53-F1
#
_cell.length_a   1.000
_cell.length_b   1.000
_cell.length_c   1.000
_cell.angle_alpha   90.00
_cell.angle_beta   90.00
_cell.angle_gamma   90.00
#
_symmetry.space_group_name_H-M   'P 1'
#
loop_
_entity.id
_entity.type
_entity.pdbx_description
1 polymer ?
#
loop_
_entity_poly.entity_id
_entity_poly.type
_entity_poly.pdbx_seq_one_letter_code
_entity_poly.pdbx_strand_id
1 'polypeptide(L)'
;MSKIRITKQFSFETGHALYGYDGKCKNVHGHSYKLSVTVIGTPISDTSNVKFGMVIDFSDLKKIVREEVVDVFDHATVFNKNTPHVELAEELKNRGHHVILVGYQPTSENMVIDFAEKIKSRLPENIALHSLRLQETETSYAEWFQSDN
;
A
#
# COMPACT_ATOMS: atom_id res chain seq x y z
N MET A 1 26.07 -9.57 -12.50
CA MET A 1 25.88 -8.21 -11.96
C MET A 1 25.19 -8.30 -10.61
N SER A 2 25.52 -7.41 -9.67
CA SER A 2 24.93 -7.42 -8.33
C SER A 2 23.47 -7.00 -8.36
N LYS A 3 22.61 -7.69 -7.60
CA LYS A 3 21.23 -7.26 -7.34
C LYS A 3 21.21 -6.28 -6.17
N ILE A 4 20.54 -5.15 -6.34
CA ILE A 4 20.44 -4.09 -5.35
C ILE A 4 18.98 -3.91 -4.95
N ARG A 5 18.74 -3.77 -3.66
CA ARG A 5 17.46 -3.38 -3.08
C ARG A 5 17.46 -1.87 -2.85
N ILE A 6 16.37 -1.20 -3.23
CA ILE A 6 16.13 0.19 -2.84
C ILE A 6 14.77 0.29 -2.17
N THR A 7 14.65 1.16 -1.18
CA THR A 7 13.42 1.37 -0.42
C THR A 7 13.01 2.83 -0.50
N LYS A 8 11.71 3.08 -0.72
CA LYS A 8 11.11 4.40 -0.57
C LYS A 8 9.95 4.32 0.42
N GLN A 9 9.87 5.31 1.30
CA GLN A 9 8.80 5.42 2.30
C GLN A 9 7.75 6.44 1.88
N PHE A 10 6.51 6.13 2.24
CA PHE A 10 5.32 6.92 1.97
C PHE A 10 4.46 6.99 3.23
N SER A 11 3.67 8.04 3.35
CA SER A 11 2.72 8.22 4.45
C SER A 11 1.36 8.62 3.90
N PHE A 12 0.32 8.15 4.58
CA PHE A 12 -1.07 8.48 4.28
C PHE A 12 -1.94 8.27 5.52
N GLU A 13 -3.02 9.03 5.61
CA GLU A 13 -3.98 8.95 6.71
C GLU A 13 -5.20 8.15 6.25
N THR A 14 -5.57 7.09 6.96
CA THR A 14 -6.72 6.27 6.57
C THR A 14 -7.57 5.93 7.79
N GLY A 15 -8.88 6.13 7.66
CA GLY A 15 -9.87 5.61 8.58
C GLY A 15 -10.29 4.19 8.21
N HIS A 16 -10.64 3.35 9.18
CA HIS A 16 -11.22 2.03 8.93
C HIS A 16 -12.02 1.52 10.14
N ALA A 17 -12.72 0.40 9.95
CA ALA A 17 -13.32 -0.37 11.03
C ALA A 17 -13.36 -1.87 10.69
N LEU A 18 -13.11 -2.72 11.69
CA LEU A 18 -13.11 -4.18 11.54
C LEU A 18 -14.47 -4.76 11.91
N TYR A 19 -15.21 -5.25 10.92
CA TYR A 19 -16.52 -5.83 11.15
C TYR A 19 -16.43 -7.15 11.92
N GLY A 20 -17.25 -7.34 12.95
CA GLY A 20 -17.30 -8.57 13.73
C GLY A 20 -16.12 -8.79 14.69
N TYR A 21 -15.20 -7.83 14.82
CA TYR A 21 -14.11 -7.87 15.79
C TYR A 21 -14.60 -7.54 17.20
N ASP A 22 -14.06 -8.20 18.22
CA ASP A 22 -14.47 -8.03 19.62
C ASP A 22 -13.69 -6.90 20.35
N GLY A 23 -12.54 -6.49 19.81
CA GLY A 23 -11.70 -5.42 20.33
C GLY A 23 -12.05 -4.00 19.86
N LYS A 24 -11.19 -3.03 20.18
CA LYS A 24 -11.43 -1.59 19.93
C LYS A 24 -11.52 -1.23 18.44
N CYS A 25 -10.80 -1.95 17.58
CA CYS A 25 -10.76 -1.71 16.14
C CYS A 25 -12.08 -1.99 15.41
N LYS A 26 -13.10 -2.49 16.11
CA LYS A 26 -14.47 -2.59 15.58
C LYS A 26 -15.14 -1.23 15.36
N ASN A 27 -14.67 -0.19 16.06
CA ASN A 27 -15.18 1.16 15.90
C ASN A 27 -14.51 1.85 14.71
N VAL A 28 -15.18 2.84 14.12
CA VAL A 28 -14.54 3.72 13.14
C VAL A 28 -13.44 4.53 13.84
N HIS A 29 -12.21 4.37 13.36
CA HIS A 29 -11.02 5.07 13.82
C HIS A 29 -10.07 5.21 12.63
N GLY A 30 -8.85 5.72 12.84
CA GLY A 30 -7.88 5.83 11.77
C GLY A 30 -6.44 5.83 12.26
N HIS A 31 -5.54 5.77 11.29
CA HIS A 31 -4.10 5.63 11.50
C HIS A 31 -3.31 6.48 10.50
N SER A 32 -2.18 6.98 10.98
CA SER A 32 -1.13 7.59 10.16
C SER A 32 -0.19 6.49 9.65
N TYR A 33 -0.59 5.84 8.56
CA TYR A 33 0.14 4.72 8.01
C TYR A 33 1.49 5.16 7.42
N LYS A 34 2.52 4.33 7.60
CA LYS A 34 3.80 4.45 6.89
C LYS A 34 4.03 3.19 6.05
N LEU A 35 4.07 3.34 4.72
CA LEU A 35 4.35 2.26 3.78
C LEU A 35 5.79 2.35 3.30
N SER A 36 6.60 1.34 3.63
CA SER A 36 7.93 1.15 3.05
C SER A 36 7.85 0.20 1.87
N VAL A 37 8.17 0.69 0.66
CA VAL A 37 8.18 -0.10 -0.58
C VAL A 37 9.61 -0.41 -0.96
N THR A 38 9.99 -1.68 -0.92
CA THR A 38 11.31 -2.15 -1.34
C THR A 38 11.20 -2.90 -2.66
N VAL A 39 11.97 -2.46 -3.65
CA VAL A 39 12.12 -3.16 -4.93
C VAL A 39 13.54 -3.69 -5.08
N ILE A 40 13.72 -4.70 -5.92
CA ILE A 40 15.02 -5.30 -6.21
C ILE A 40 15.22 -5.40 -7.72
N GLY A 41 16.43 -5.08 -8.18
CA GLY A 41 16.83 -5.20 -9.57
C GLY A 41 18.33 -5.07 -9.75
N THR A 42 18.75 -4.98 -11.00
CA THR A 42 20.16 -4.74 -11.36
C THR A 42 20.31 -3.29 -11.82
N PRO A 43 21.31 -2.53 -11.32
CA PRO A 43 21.60 -1.22 -11.85
C PRO A 43 21.80 -1.23 -13.37
N ILE A 44 21.22 -0.26 -14.07
CA ILE A 44 21.33 -0.13 -15.52
C ILE A 44 22.80 0.05 -15.92
N SER A 45 23.31 -0.85 -16.75
CA SER A 45 24.72 -0.85 -17.19
C SER A 45 24.96 -0.12 -18.51
N ASP A 46 23.90 0.23 -19.24
CA ASP A 46 23.98 0.98 -20.50
C ASP A 46 24.34 2.45 -20.23
N THR A 47 25.54 2.85 -20.64
CA THR A 47 26.09 4.20 -20.43
C THR A 47 25.38 5.29 -21.25
N SER A 48 24.60 4.91 -22.26
CA SER A 48 23.78 5.85 -23.04
C SER A 48 22.41 6.13 -22.40
N ASN A 49 22.01 5.34 -21.41
CA ASN A 49 20.74 5.50 -20.72
C ASN A 49 20.82 6.64 -19.69
N VAL A 50 19.85 7.56 -19.71
CA VAL A 50 19.77 8.67 -18.74
C VAL A 50 19.60 8.22 -17.28
N LYS A 51 19.19 6.97 -17.05
CA LYS A 51 19.09 6.32 -15.75
C LYS A 51 20.26 5.36 -15.49
N PHE A 52 21.37 5.48 -16.20
CA PHE A 52 22.58 4.70 -15.98
C PHE A 52 22.95 4.63 -14.50
N GLY A 53 23.23 3.42 -13.99
CA GLY A 53 23.56 3.16 -12.59
C GLY A 53 22.37 3.06 -11.63
N MET A 54 21.12 3.25 -12.09
CA MET A 54 19.93 3.12 -11.24
C MET A 54 19.29 1.73 -11.36
N VAL A 55 18.68 1.25 -10.26
CA VAL A 55 17.74 0.12 -10.34
C VAL A 55 16.43 0.59 -10.98
N ILE A 56 15.83 1.63 -10.40
CA ILE A 56 14.70 2.39 -10.93
C ILE A 56 14.83 3.84 -10.41
N ASP A 57 14.33 4.82 -11.15
CA ASP A 57 14.25 6.19 -10.63
C ASP A 57 13.25 6.24 -9.46
N PHE A 58 13.63 6.89 -8.35
CA PHE A 58 12.74 7.05 -7.21
C PHE A 58 11.47 7.84 -7.53
N SER A 59 11.47 8.67 -8.57
CA SER A 59 10.32 9.43 -9.06
C SER A 59 9.32 8.51 -9.78
N ASP A 60 9.82 7.52 -10.52
CA ASP A 60 8.98 6.53 -11.19
C ASP A 60 8.32 5.61 -10.15
N LEU A 61 9.11 5.10 -9.19
CA LEU A 61 8.58 4.34 -8.05
C LEU A 61 7.58 5.19 -7.24
N LYS A 62 7.88 6.47 -7.01
CA LYS A 62 6.97 7.39 -6.31
C LYS A 62 5.63 7.50 -7.04
N LYS A 63 5.65 7.66 -8.36
CA LYS A 63 4.45 7.80 -9.17
C LYS A 63 3.58 6.55 -9.06
N ILE A 64 4.16 5.37 -9.26
CA ILE A 64 3.45 4.08 -9.16
C ILE A 64 2.77 3.94 -7.80
N VAL A 65 3.53 4.07 -6.70
CA VAL A 65 3.00 3.83 -5.35
C VAL A 65 1.95 4.88 -4.97
N ARG A 66 2.09 6.12 -5.45
CA ARG A 66 1.09 7.16 -5.20
C ARG A 66 -0.22 6.89 -5.91
N GLU A 67 -0.17 6.62 -7.21
CA GLU A 67 -1.36 6.36 -8.02
C GLU A 67 -2.11 5.10 -7.58
N GLU A 68 -1.39 4.07 -7.14
CA GLU A 68 -2.00 2.79 -6.74
C GLU A 68 -2.45 2.73 -5.28
N VAL A 69 -1.76 3.45 -4.38
CA VAL A 69 -1.96 3.33 -2.93
C VAL A 69 -2.15 4.69 -2.27
N VAL A 70 -1.10 5.53 -2.22
CA VAL A 70 -1.11 6.71 -1.34
C VAL A 70 -2.28 7.63 -1.65
N ASP A 71 -2.44 8.04 -2.91
CA ASP A 71 -3.44 9.06 -3.28
C ASP A 71 -4.86 8.47 -3.33
N VAL A 72 -4.97 7.14 -3.37
CA VAL A 72 -6.25 6.43 -3.31
C VAL A 72 -6.74 6.36 -1.86
N PHE A 73 -5.86 5.96 -0.93
CA PHE A 73 -6.18 5.66 0.46
C PHE A 73 -6.03 6.86 1.41
N ASP A 74 -5.28 7.89 1.04
CA ASP A 74 -5.11 9.09 1.86
C ASP A 74 -6.44 9.83 2.07
N HIS A 75 -6.70 10.19 3.33
CA HIS A 75 -7.95 10.76 3.83
C HIS A 75 -9.21 9.97 3.46
N ALA A 76 -9.08 8.67 3.18
CA ALA A 76 -10.21 7.77 2.90
C ALA A 76 -10.67 7.03 4.16
N THR A 77 -11.94 6.65 4.20
CA THR A 77 -12.43 5.60 5.12
C THR A 77 -12.57 4.27 4.38
N VAL A 78 -11.93 3.21 4.86
CA VAL A 78 -11.92 1.89 4.24
C VAL A 78 -12.86 0.94 4.97
N PHE A 79 -13.79 0.33 4.24
CA PHE A 79 -14.69 -0.70 4.76
C PHE A 79 -14.68 -1.96 3.89
N ASN A 80 -14.98 -3.08 4.53
CA ASN A 80 -15.22 -4.34 3.83
C ASN A 80 -16.61 -4.31 3.17
N LYS A 81 -16.65 -4.49 1.85
CA LYS A 81 -17.89 -4.50 1.05
C LYS A 81 -18.75 -5.74 1.25
N ASN A 82 -18.19 -6.79 1.86
CA ASN A 82 -18.89 -8.05 2.11
C ASN A 82 -19.54 -8.09 3.50
N THR A 83 -19.69 -6.93 4.17
CA THR A 83 -20.26 -6.81 5.52
C THR A 83 -21.30 -5.69 5.57
N PRO A 84 -22.14 -5.63 6.62
CA PRO A 84 -23.09 -4.53 6.84
C PRO A 84 -22.49 -3.12 6.86
N HIS A 85 -21.15 -2.96 6.91
CA HIS A 85 -20.53 -1.64 6.73
C HIS A 85 -20.85 -0.99 5.37
N VAL A 86 -21.37 -1.73 4.38
CA VAL A 86 -21.85 -1.15 3.12
C VAL A 86 -22.93 -0.09 3.32
N GLU A 87 -23.85 -0.27 4.26
CA GLU A 87 -24.92 0.70 4.54
C GLU A 87 -24.33 2.01 5.08
N LEU A 88 -23.39 1.91 6.03
CA LEU A 88 -22.68 3.08 6.56
C LEU A 88 -21.80 3.75 5.49
N ALA A 89 -21.17 2.96 4.63
CA ALA A 89 -20.36 3.47 3.53
C ALA A 89 -21.20 4.30 2.54
N GLU A 90 -22.42 3.86 2.23
CA GLU A 90 -23.33 4.59 1.36
C GLU A 90 -23.79 5.92 1.99
N GLU A 91 -24.15 5.92 3.27
CA GLU A 91 -24.49 7.15 4.01
C GLU A 91 -23.35 8.18 3.98
N LEU A 92 -22.11 7.73 4.21
CA LEU A 92 -20.94 8.60 4.18
C LEU A 92 -20.66 9.12 2.78
N LYS A 93 -20.74 8.28 1.74
CA LYS A 93 -20.59 8.69 0.34
C LYS A 93 -21.63 9.71 -0.08
N ASN A 94 -22.89 9.53 0.31
CA ASN A 94 -23.99 10.45 0.01
C ASN A 94 -23.80 11.83 0.66
N ARG A 95 -22.95 11.92 1.69
CA ARG A 95 -22.57 13.17 2.37
C ARG A 95 -21.24 13.75 1.86
N GLY A 96 -20.67 13.17 0.81
CA GLY A 96 -19.44 13.64 0.17
C GLY A 96 -18.15 13.17 0.84
N HIS A 97 -18.21 12.19 1.75
CA HIS A 97 -17.00 11.59 2.31
C HIS A 97 -16.36 10.60 1.34
N HIS A 98 -15.03 10.59 1.31
CA HIS A 98 -14.26 9.64 0.51
C HIS A 98 -14.22 8.27 1.21
N VAL A 99 -14.89 7.27 0.62
CA VAL A 99 -15.01 5.93 1.20
C VAL A 99 -14.61 4.88 0.18
N ILE A 100 -13.70 3.99 0.58
CA ILE A 100 -13.23 2.87 -0.21
C ILE A 100 -13.91 1.59 0.29
N LEU A 101 -14.45 0.82 -0.64
CA LEU A 101 -15.04 -0.49 -0.38
C LEU A 101 -14.10 -1.57 -0.91
N VAL A 102 -13.42 -2.26 0.02
CA VAL A 102 -12.49 -3.36 -0.30
C VAL A 102 -13.17 -4.72 -0.16
N GLY A 103 -12.63 -5.73 -0.83
CA GLY A 103 -13.16 -7.11 -0.78
C GLY A 103 -12.72 -7.93 0.43
N TYR A 104 -12.03 -7.32 1.39
CA TYR A 104 -11.38 -7.98 2.51
C TYR A 104 -11.60 -7.19 3.81
N GLN A 105 -11.31 -7.80 4.96
CA GLN A 105 -11.28 -7.09 6.24
C GLN A 105 -10.07 -6.14 6.24
N PRO A 106 -10.23 -4.81 6.42
CA PRO A 106 -9.16 -3.83 6.20
C PRO A 106 -8.15 -3.79 7.35
N THR A 107 -7.55 -4.93 7.69
CA THR A 107 -6.42 -5.04 8.61
C THR A 107 -5.12 -4.73 7.87
N SER A 108 -4.06 -4.43 8.61
CA SER A 108 -2.74 -4.17 8.03
C SER A 108 -2.22 -5.33 7.16
N GLU A 109 -2.52 -6.57 7.52
CA GLU A 109 -2.12 -7.77 6.80
C GLU A 109 -2.81 -7.89 5.44
N ASN A 110 -4.13 -7.69 5.38
CA ASN A 110 -4.86 -7.78 4.11
C ASN A 110 -4.56 -6.58 3.21
N MET A 111 -4.39 -5.39 3.79
CA MET A 111 -4.00 -4.20 3.02
C MET A 111 -2.60 -4.35 2.40
N VAL A 112 -1.62 -4.88 3.13
CA VAL A 112 -0.28 -5.04 2.56
C VAL A 112 -0.25 -6.07 1.42
N ILE A 113 -1.11 -7.09 1.44
CA ILE A 113 -1.29 -8.05 0.33
C ILE A 113 -1.87 -7.34 -0.89
N ASP A 114 -2.97 -6.60 -0.73
CA ASP A 114 -3.60 -5.82 -1.81
C ASP A 114 -2.63 -4.81 -2.42
N PHE A 115 -1.87 -4.10 -1.59
CA PHE A 115 -0.87 -3.13 -2.06
C PHE A 115 0.27 -3.81 -2.83
N ALA A 116 0.68 -5.01 -2.41
CA ALA A 116 1.70 -5.77 -3.13
C ALA A 116 1.25 -6.12 -4.54
N GLU A 117 0.02 -6.61 -4.70
CA GLU A 117 -0.56 -6.93 -6.01
C GLU A 117 -0.65 -5.69 -6.91
N LYS A 118 -1.20 -4.59 -6.38
CA LYS A 118 -1.33 -3.32 -7.12
C LYS A 118 0.01 -2.79 -7.60
N ILE A 119 0.98 -2.67 -6.69
CA ILE A 119 2.32 -2.14 -7.02
C ILE A 119 3.03 -3.07 -8.00
N LYS A 120 3.03 -4.39 -7.74
CA LYS A 120 3.72 -5.38 -8.59
C LYS A 120 3.21 -5.35 -10.03
N SER A 121 1.90 -5.16 -10.24
CA SER A 121 1.30 -5.10 -11.58
C SER A 121 1.77 -3.91 -12.44
N ARG A 122 2.37 -2.89 -11.80
CA ARG A 122 2.79 -1.63 -12.44
C ARG A 122 4.30 -1.47 -12.55
N LEU A 123 5.08 -2.38 -11.95
CA LEU A 123 6.53 -2.34 -12.01
C LEU A 123 7.04 -2.73 -13.41
N PRO A 124 8.14 -2.12 -13.90
CA PRO A 124 8.80 -2.57 -15.12
C PRO A 124 9.27 -4.03 -15.01
N GLU A 125 9.30 -4.75 -16.14
CA GLU A 125 9.62 -6.19 -16.17
C GLU A 125 10.98 -6.55 -15.53
N ASN A 126 11.95 -5.64 -15.57
CA ASN A 126 13.29 -5.84 -15.00
C ASN A 126 13.38 -5.51 -13.49
N ILE A 127 12.28 -5.12 -12.86
CA ILE A 127 12.20 -4.70 -11.46
C ILE A 127 11.17 -5.56 -10.74
N ALA A 128 11.60 -6.26 -9.70
CA ALA A 128 10.71 -7.05 -8.86
C ALA A 128 10.37 -6.29 -7.58
N LEU A 129 9.11 -6.38 -7.14
CA LEU A 129 8.76 -6.04 -5.78
C LEU A 129 9.48 -7.01 -4.83
N HIS A 130 10.23 -6.49 -3.87
CA HIS A 130 10.98 -7.32 -2.93
C HIS A 130 10.20 -7.53 -1.64
N SER A 131 9.78 -6.42 -1.02
CA SER A 131 9.02 -6.45 0.22
C SER A 131 8.26 -5.15 0.45
N LEU A 132 7.18 -5.26 1.20
CA LEU A 132 6.42 -4.15 1.75
C LEU A 132 6.43 -4.23 3.27
N ARG A 133 6.46 -3.07 3.93
CA ARG A 133 6.13 -2.93 5.35
C ARG A 133 5.08 -1.85 5.49
N LEU A 134 3.91 -2.23 6.00
CA LEU A 134 2.83 -1.31 6.33
C LEU A 134 2.76 -1.13 7.84
N GLN A 135 3.16 0.05 8.30
CA GLN A 135 3.20 0.39 9.72
C GLN A 135 1.94 1.18 10.10
N GLU A 136 1.14 0.61 11.00
CA GLU A 136 -0.15 1.14 11.46
C GLU A 136 0.00 2.08 12.66
N THR A 137 0.94 1.77 13.54
CA THR A 137 1.26 2.57 14.72
C THR A 137 2.77 2.72 14.85
N GLU A 138 3.25 3.52 15.80
CA GLU A 138 4.69 3.64 16.04
C GLU A 138 5.35 2.32 16.46
N THR A 139 4.59 1.35 16.97
CA THR A 139 5.12 0.09 17.52
C THR A 139 4.58 -1.16 16.83
N SER A 140 3.73 -1.05 15.80
CA SER A 140 3.10 -2.21 15.14
C SER A 140 3.05 -2.04 13.62
N TYR A 141 3.44 -3.10 12.91
CA TYR A 141 3.48 -3.15 11.46
C TYR A 141 3.26 -4.57 10.93
N ALA A 142 2.73 -4.66 9.72
CA ALA A 142 2.66 -5.90 8.93
C ALA A 142 3.72 -5.86 7.82
N GLU A 143 4.27 -7.02 7.48
CA GLU A 143 5.25 -7.15 6.39
C GLU A 143 4.80 -8.19 5.38
N TRP A 144 5.13 -7.93 4.12
CA TRP A 144 4.97 -8.84 3.01
C TRP A 144 6.32 -8.99 2.31
N PHE A 145 6.75 -10.23 2.07
CA PHE A 145 7.99 -10.54 1.34
C PHE A 145 7.66 -11.40 0.12
N GLN A 146 8.26 -11.07 -1.02
CA GLN A 146 8.13 -11.85 -2.25
C GLN A 146 8.79 -13.24 -2.15
N SER A 147 9.67 -13.48 -1.18
CA SER A 147 10.23 -14.82 -0.94
C SER A 147 9.23 -15.78 -0.28
N ASP A 148 8.22 -15.22 0.37
CA ASP A 148 7.28 -15.97 1.22
C ASP A 148 5.94 -16.20 0.50
N ASN A 149 5.76 -15.61 -0.71
CA ASN A 149 4.53 -15.58 -1.51
C ASN A 149 4.84 -15.69 -3.01
#